data_AF-A0A0W0GFF8-F1
#
_entry.id   AF-A0A0W0GFF8-F1
#
_cell.length_a   1.000
_cell.length_b   1.000
_cell.length_c   1.000
_cell.angle_alpha   90.00
_cell.angle_beta   90.00
_cell.angle_gamma   90.00
#
_symmetry.space_group_name_H-M   'P 1'
#
loop_
_entity.id
_entity.type
_entity.pdbx_description
1 polymer ?
#
loop_
_entity_poly.entity_id
_entity_poly.type
_entity_poly.pdbx_seq_one_letter_code
_entity_poly.pdbx_strand_id
1 'polypeptide(L)'
;MQKVQDFVSRPKLGTSAGYTILADSGQMITTLLVQITKPVENKQVFCVQGGSYFDFNHAFGKEIYKNLLSFLEAGVIMPNEVKDLPGGACWYPGWLQNGNVYGKKLIVHPQHTP
;
A
#
# COMPACT_ATOMS: atom_id res chain seq x y z
N MET A 1 -8.36 -12.68 -19.60
CA MET A 1 -8.04 -11.28 -19.26
C MET A 1 -6.93 -11.28 -18.21
N GLN A 2 -5.74 -10.76 -18.54
CA GLN A 2 -4.59 -10.73 -17.63
C GLN A 2 -4.78 -9.63 -16.56
N LYS A 3 -4.36 -9.90 -15.32
CA LYS A 3 -4.32 -8.92 -14.23
C LYS A 3 -2.91 -8.74 -13.71
N VAL A 4 -2.47 -7.49 -13.55
CA VAL A 4 -1.19 -7.12 -12.94
C VAL A 4 -1.45 -6.25 -11.71
N GLN A 5 -0.74 -6.49 -10.62
CA GLN A 5 -0.80 -5.67 -9.41
C GLN A 5 0.57 -5.03 -9.16
N ASP A 6 0.60 -3.69 -9.01
CA ASP A 6 1.82 -2.94 -8.71
C ASP A 6 1.59 -2.00 -7.53
N PHE A 7 2.39 -2.19 -6.48
CA PHE A 7 2.35 -1.40 -5.25
C PHE A 7 3.72 -0.79 -4.93
N VAL A 8 4.61 -0.66 -5.92
CA VAL A 8 6.00 -0.23 -5.72
C VAL A 8 6.14 1.29 -5.79
N SER A 9 6.46 1.93 -4.66
CA SER A 9 6.58 3.39 -4.51
C SER A 9 7.77 4.05 -5.22
N ARG A 10 8.33 3.40 -6.25
CA ARG A 10 9.31 3.99 -7.19
C ARG A 10 8.59 4.23 -8.53
N PRO A 11 7.91 5.39 -8.68
CA PRO A 11 6.86 5.58 -9.68
C PRO A 11 7.32 5.37 -11.12
N LYS A 12 8.59 5.67 -11.42
CA LYS A 12 9.17 5.53 -12.75
C LYS A 12 9.50 4.08 -13.14
N LEU A 13 9.59 3.17 -12.18
CA LEU A 13 10.08 1.80 -12.40
C LEU A 13 9.00 0.73 -12.25
N GLY A 14 8.13 0.81 -11.23
CA GLY A 14 7.10 -0.20 -10.98
C GLY A 14 5.96 -0.14 -11.98
N THR A 15 5.35 1.04 -12.09
CA THR A 15 4.10 1.21 -12.82
C THR A 15 4.28 1.12 -14.33
N SER A 16 5.40 1.65 -14.85
CA SER A 16 5.78 1.54 -16.26
C SER A 16 6.07 0.10 -16.67
N ALA A 17 6.77 -0.67 -15.83
CA ALA A 17 7.04 -2.08 -16.08
C ALA A 17 5.76 -2.91 -16.04
N GLY A 18 4.92 -2.71 -15.01
CA GLY A 18 3.63 -3.38 -14.87
C GLY A 18 2.70 -3.14 -16.06
N TYR A 19 2.68 -1.90 -16.57
CA TYR A 19 1.91 -1.55 -17.76
C TYR A 19 2.49 -2.14 -19.06
N THR A 20 3.82 -2.21 -19.17
CA THR A 20 4.52 -2.76 -20.34
C THR A 20 4.20 -4.24 -20.53
N ILE A 21 4.15 -5.01 -19.44
CA ILE A 21 3.89 -6.46 -19.49
C ILE A 21 2.40 -6.82 -19.66
N LEU A 22 1.51 -5.83 -19.64
CA LEU A 22 0.09 -6.08 -19.93
C LEU A 22 -0.06 -6.60 -21.36
N ALA A 23 -0.77 -7.72 -21.51
CA ALA A 23 -1.34 -8.15 -22.75
C ALA A 23 -2.39 -7.14 -23.25
N ASP A 24 -2.75 -7.25 -24.51
CA ASP A 24 -3.93 -6.57 -25.06
C ASP A 24 -5.17 -6.93 -24.24
N SER A 25 -6.05 -5.95 -23.96
CA SER A 25 -7.20 -6.13 -23.05
C SER A 25 -6.82 -6.46 -21.59
N GLY A 26 -5.56 -6.28 -21.21
CA GLY A 26 -5.07 -6.48 -19.85
C GLY A 26 -5.50 -5.37 -18.89
N GLN A 27 -5.59 -5.72 -17.60
CA GLN A 27 -5.93 -4.80 -16.52
C GLN A 27 -4.80 -4.73 -15.49
N MET A 28 -4.50 -3.53 -15.01
CA MET A 28 -3.55 -3.31 -13.94
C MET A 28 -4.22 -2.59 -12.77
N ILE A 29 -3.87 -3.00 -11.55
CA ILE A 29 -4.30 -2.36 -10.31
C ILE A 29 -3.07 -1.77 -9.63
N THR A 30 -3.17 -0.53 -9.17
CA THR A 30 -2.13 0.12 -8.36
C THR A 30 -2.74 0.97 -7.25
N THR A 31 -2.00 1.20 -6.17
CA THR A 31 -2.35 2.16 -5.12
C THR A 31 -1.63 3.50 -5.26
N LEU A 32 -0.78 3.64 -6.28
CA LEU A 32 0.02 4.82 -6.53
C LEU A 32 -0.58 5.67 -7.65
N LEU A 33 -0.28 6.95 -7.63
CA LEU A 33 -0.68 7.85 -8.72
C LEU A 33 -0.05 7.38 -10.03
N VAL A 34 -0.91 7.04 -10.98
CA VAL A 34 -0.53 6.53 -12.30
C VAL A 34 0.02 7.68 -13.14
N GLN A 35 1.27 7.57 -13.59
CA GLN A 35 1.86 8.46 -14.60
C GLN A 35 2.16 7.68 -15.88
N ILE A 36 1.12 7.32 -16.63
CA ILE A 36 1.26 6.68 -17.95
C ILE A 36 1.29 7.77 -19.02
N THR A 37 2.43 7.93 -19.67
CA THR A 37 2.64 8.96 -20.69
C THR A 37 2.13 8.56 -22.07
N LYS A 38 1.91 7.26 -22.32
CA LYS A 38 1.44 6.70 -23.60
C LYS A 38 0.42 5.58 -23.37
N PRO A 39 -0.84 5.93 -23.05
CA PRO A 39 -1.91 4.93 -22.90
C PRO A 39 -2.20 4.24 -24.24
N VAL A 40 -2.58 2.97 -24.17
CA VAL A 40 -3.04 2.14 -25.29
C VAL A 40 -4.51 1.85 -25.00
N GLU A 41 -5.38 2.09 -25.98
CA GLU A 41 -6.83 2.10 -25.80
C GLU A 41 -7.40 0.80 -25.21
N ASN A 42 -6.79 -0.34 -25.55
CA ASN A 42 -7.22 -1.66 -25.10
C ASN A 42 -6.62 -2.06 -23.73
N LYS A 43 -5.87 -1.21 -23.02
CA LYS A 43 -5.32 -1.50 -21.69
C LYS A 43 -6.00 -0.64 -20.64
N GLN A 44 -6.28 -1.24 -19.47
CA GLN A 44 -6.94 -0.53 -18.37
C GLN A 44 -6.05 -0.50 -17.14
N VAL A 45 -6.01 0.66 -16.47
CA VAL A 45 -5.28 0.83 -15.21
C VAL A 45 -6.20 1.46 -14.19
N PHE A 46 -6.31 0.79 -13.04
CA PHE A 46 -7.14 1.20 -11.91
C PHE A 46 -6.24 1.66 -10.77
N CYS A 47 -6.37 2.93 -10.39
CA CYS A 47 -5.82 3.44 -9.15
C CYS A 47 -6.83 3.18 -8.01
N VAL A 48 -6.48 2.31 -7.07
CA VAL A 48 -7.31 1.93 -5.94
C VAL A 48 -6.90 2.72 -4.72
N GLN A 49 -7.87 3.42 -4.14
CA GLN A 49 -7.72 4.12 -2.87
C GLN A 49 -8.40 3.31 -1.78
N GLY A 50 -7.62 2.73 -0.87
CA GLY A 50 -8.14 1.90 0.23
C GLY A 50 -8.45 2.64 1.52
N GLY A 51 -8.24 3.97 1.57
CA GLY A 51 -8.42 4.76 2.77
C GLY A 51 -9.88 4.82 3.21
N SER A 52 -10.16 4.46 4.46
CA SER A 52 -11.51 4.52 5.03
C SER A 52 -12.01 5.92 5.35
N TYR A 53 -11.19 6.96 5.11
CA TYR A 53 -11.57 8.37 5.25
C TYR A 53 -12.10 8.97 3.94
N PHE A 54 -12.04 8.21 2.85
CA PHE A 54 -12.71 8.59 1.62
C PHE A 54 -14.19 8.26 1.74
N ASP A 55 -15.06 9.20 1.37
CA ASP A 55 -16.52 9.03 1.49
C ASP A 55 -17.02 7.75 0.80
N PHE A 56 -16.47 7.43 -0.38
CA PHE A 56 -16.84 6.23 -1.13
C PHE A 56 -16.39 4.91 -0.47
N ASN A 57 -15.54 4.96 0.56
CA ASN A 57 -15.10 3.80 1.34
C ASN A 57 -15.69 3.76 2.76
N HIS A 58 -16.45 4.77 3.20
CA HIS A 58 -16.93 4.87 4.59
C HIS A 58 -17.74 3.64 5.04
N ALA A 59 -18.69 3.18 4.22
CA ALA A 59 -19.51 2.02 4.55
C ALA A 59 -18.67 0.75 4.73
N PHE A 60 -17.71 0.52 3.83
CA PHE A 60 -16.78 -0.60 3.91
C PHE A 60 -15.87 -0.48 5.14
N GLY A 61 -15.29 0.70 5.37
CA GLY A 61 -14.44 0.97 6.51
C GLY A 61 -15.16 0.69 7.83
N LYS A 62 -16.41 1.12 7.97
CA LYS A 62 -17.23 0.87 9.16
C LYS A 62 -17.37 -0.63 9.45
N GLU A 63 -17.67 -1.44 8.45
CA GLU A 63 -17.80 -2.88 8.63
C GLU A 63 -16.45 -3.57 8.90
N ILE A 64 -15.37 -3.16 8.22
CA ILE A 64 -14.03 -3.69 8.49
C ILE A 64 -13.60 -3.39 9.93
N TYR A 65 -13.68 -2.14 10.39
CA TYR A 65 -13.22 -1.80 11.74
C TYR A 65 -14.11 -2.38 12.83
N LYS A 66 -15.42 -2.54 12.59
CA LYS A 66 -16.33 -3.22 13.50
C LYS A 66 -15.95 -4.69 13.73
N ASN A 67 -15.46 -5.37 12.70
CA ASN A 67 -15.12 -6.79 12.74
C ASN A 67 -13.60 -7.06 12.84
N LEU A 68 -12.77 -6.01 12.90
CA LEU A 68 -11.31 -6.16 12.79
C LEU A 68 -10.75 -7.06 13.89
N LEU A 69 -11.19 -6.90 15.14
CA LEU A 69 -10.70 -7.71 16.26
C LEU A 69 -11.03 -9.19 16.08
N SER A 70 -12.28 -9.53 15.71
CA SER A 70 -12.65 -10.93 15.49
C SER A 70 -11.90 -11.54 14.30
N PHE A 71 -11.62 -10.75 13.26
CA PHE A 71 -10.79 -11.20 12.13
C PHE A 71 -9.32 -11.42 12.51
N LEU A 72 -8.77 -10.61 13.41
CA LEU A 72 -7.42 -10.79 13.94
C LEU A 72 -7.34 -12.06 14.82
N GLU A 73 -8.30 -12.25 15.73
CA GLU A 73 -8.37 -13.41 16.61
C GLU A 73 -8.55 -14.72 15.82
N ALA A 74 -9.37 -14.69 14.76
CA ALA A 74 -9.62 -15.84 13.90
C ALA A 74 -8.52 -16.06 12.83
N GLY A 75 -7.52 -15.17 12.74
CA GLY A 75 -6.46 -15.25 11.72
C GLY A 75 -6.92 -14.99 10.28
N VAL A 76 -8.13 -14.44 10.09
CA VAL A 76 -8.66 -14.04 8.77
C VAL A 76 -7.85 -12.86 8.21
N ILE A 77 -7.46 -11.94 9.11
CA ILE A 77 -6.51 -10.87 8.81
C ILE A 77 -5.25 -11.15 9.59
N MET A 78 -4.13 -11.28 8.89
CA MET A 78 -2.81 -11.40 9.51
C MET A 78 -2.09 -10.05 9.45
N PRO A 79 -1.75 -9.43 10.58
CA PRO A 79 -0.97 -8.20 10.58
C PRO A 79 0.46 -8.47 10.08
N ASN A 80 1.09 -7.44 9.52
CA ASN A 80 2.50 -7.52 9.15
C ASN A 80 3.37 -7.66 10.41
N GLU A 81 4.51 -8.31 10.28
CA GLU A 81 5.55 -8.26 11.32
C GLU A 81 5.96 -6.81 11.59
N VAL A 82 6.14 -6.48 12.88
CA VAL A 82 6.52 -5.15 13.34
C VAL A 82 7.92 -5.14 13.94
N LYS A 83 8.54 -3.97 13.95
CA LYS A 83 9.76 -3.66 14.70
C LYS A 83 9.59 -2.34 15.42
N ASP A 84 9.67 -2.37 16.75
CA ASP A 84 9.66 -1.17 17.57
C ASP A 84 10.97 -0.40 17.42
N LEU A 85 10.86 0.91 17.25
CA LEU A 85 11.97 1.85 17.22
C LEU A 85 12.12 2.53 18.59
N PRO A 86 13.36 2.69 19.10
CA PRO A 86 13.61 3.45 20.31
C PRO A 86 13.49 4.96 20.07
N GLY A 87 13.37 5.75 21.15
CA GLY A 87 13.48 7.22 21.11
C GLY A 87 12.17 7.98 20.83
N GLY A 88 11.03 7.29 20.84
CA GLY A 88 9.72 7.91 20.67
C GLY A 88 9.59 8.76 19.40
N ALA A 89 8.86 9.87 19.48
CA ALA A 89 8.60 10.74 18.34
C ALA A 89 9.86 11.45 17.79
N CYS A 90 11.00 11.39 18.49
CA CYS A 90 12.29 11.89 18.01
C CYS A 90 12.97 10.97 16.97
N TRP A 91 12.31 9.89 16.55
CA TRP A 91 12.87 8.96 15.58
C TRP A 91 13.31 9.65 14.28
N TYR A 92 14.52 9.31 13.83
CA TYR A 92 15.14 9.91 12.67
C TYR A 92 14.73 9.19 11.37
N PRO A 93 14.28 9.91 10.32
CA PRO A 93 13.82 9.32 9.06
C PRO A 93 14.93 8.63 8.24
N GLY A 94 16.21 8.75 8.63
CA GLY A 94 17.36 8.19 7.92
C GLY A 94 17.29 6.68 7.65
N TRP A 95 16.57 5.93 8.48
CA TRP A 95 16.40 4.48 8.31
C TRP A 95 15.57 4.14 7.05
N LEU A 96 14.60 4.99 6.70
CA LEU A 96 13.78 4.84 5.49
C LEU A 96 14.37 5.61 4.30
N GLN A 97 15.04 6.74 4.54
CA GLN A 97 15.62 7.59 3.50
C GLN A 97 16.73 6.90 2.70
N ASN A 98 17.48 5.99 3.32
CA ASN A 98 18.53 5.22 2.63
C ASN A 98 17.99 4.05 1.79
N GLY A 99 16.66 3.87 1.71
CA GLY A 99 16.05 2.79 0.94
C GLY A 99 16.23 1.41 1.58
N ASN A 100 16.64 1.33 2.84
CA ASN A 100 16.72 0.07 3.58
C ASN A 100 15.31 -0.44 3.85
N VAL A 101 15.00 -1.63 3.34
CA VAL A 101 13.71 -2.29 3.51
C VAL A 101 13.91 -3.47 4.46
N TYR A 102 13.29 -3.42 5.64
CA TYR A 102 13.46 -4.45 6.67
C TYR A 102 12.48 -5.62 6.54
N GLY A 103 11.58 -5.59 5.56
CA GLY A 103 10.46 -6.54 5.46
C GLY A 103 9.45 -6.45 6.62
N LYS A 104 9.61 -5.46 7.52
CA LYS A 104 8.79 -5.24 8.71
C LYS A 104 8.23 -3.83 8.72
N LYS A 105 7.07 -3.65 9.35
CA LYS A 105 6.52 -2.32 9.66
C LYS A 105 7.26 -1.75 10.86
N LEU A 106 7.79 -0.54 10.72
CA LEU A 106 8.48 0.15 11.82
C LEU A 106 7.43 0.87 12.68
N ILE A 107 7.46 0.63 13.99
CA ILE A 107 6.53 1.23 14.95
C ILE A 107 7.30 2.18 15.86
N VAL A 108 6.74 3.36 16.05
CA VAL A 108 7.24 4.36 16.99
C VAL A 108 6.19 4.55 18.06
N HIS A 109 6.65 4.74 19.30
CA HIS A 109 5.83 4.98 20.47
C HIS A 109 6.03 6.42 20.96
N PRO A 110 5.20 7.39 20.53
CA PRO A 110 5.37 8.80 20.91
C PRO A 110 5.44 9.05 22.42
N GLN A 111 4.79 8.22 23.21
CA GLN A 111 4.83 8.26 24.68
C GLN A 111 6.19 7.93 25.30
N HIS A 112 7.13 7.38 24.52
CA HIS A 112 8.51 7.13 24.94
C HIS A 112 9.47 8.25 24.49
N THR A 113 8.94 9.41 24.12
CA THR A 113 9.75 10.61 23.89
C THR A 113 10.24 11.12 25.25
N PRO A 114 11.55 11.26 25.47
CA PRO A 114 12.09 11.82 26.71
C PRO A 114 11.55 13.20 27.06
#